data_AF-A0A7W0RHM7-F1
#
_entry.id   AF-A0A7W0RHM7-F1
#
_cell.length_a   1.000
_cell.length_b   1.000
_cell.length_c   1.000
_cell.angle_alpha   90.00
_cell.angle_beta   90.00
_cell.angle_gamma   90.00
#
_symmetry.space_group_name_H-M   'P 1'
#
loop_
_entity.id
_entity.type
_entity.pdbx_description
1 polymer ?
#
loop_
_entity_poly.entity_id
_entity_poly.type
_entity_poly.pdbx_seq_one_letter_code
_entity_poly.pdbx_strand_id
1 'polypeptide(L)'
;MAEFPMVLILAGLAAYAVLGGADFGAGLWELAARGPGGADVREHTHRAMAPVWEANHVWLVLVLVVCWTAYPTAFASIASTLTIPLFIAGFGIILRGTSYALRSGRPTDREEGALSVVLALSSILTPFALGASVGAVASGRVPVGNAGGDPWSSWLNPTSLLIGTLAVVSAAYVAAVYLAGDAKRGELSELAGSFRKRALVSGALVGAIAVTGPLVLHQDARPLFDGLSSGPGLVAGLVSGVSGVLTLALVYRERFEPARLSAAIAIGAIVAGWGLAQEPSFLPGLTLKEAAAGDSTLVAMAISIGVGMLILVPSLALLFRLQLSGRFDPGDVVAAVERSESPGERSATQLAAAAVTVAIGTVGAFLGKGWLLGAGVAAMLAGATLAFLVLATPEDESAGDAAET
;
A
#
# COMPACT_ATOMS: atom_id res chain seq x y z
N MET A 1 10.74 25.33 12.53
CA MET A 1 10.09 24.83 11.30
C MET A 1 10.34 23.34 11.05
N ALA A 2 11.48 22.78 11.48
CA ALA A 2 11.85 21.37 11.24
C ALA A 2 10.82 20.31 11.69
N GLU A 3 9.94 20.59 12.65
CA GLU A 3 8.95 19.59 13.11
C GLU A 3 7.71 19.49 12.21
N PHE A 4 7.33 20.57 11.53
CA PHE A 4 6.11 20.62 10.71
C PHE A 4 6.10 19.57 9.58
N PRO A 5 7.18 19.37 8.79
CA PRO A 5 7.20 18.34 7.76
C PRO A 5 7.12 16.93 8.33
N MET A 6 7.59 16.69 9.55
CA MET A 6 7.47 15.38 10.21
C MET A 6 6.01 15.06 10.51
N VAL A 7 5.24 16.05 10.98
CA VAL A 7 3.79 15.88 11.17
C VAL A 7 3.09 15.52 9.86
N LEU A 8 3.48 16.14 8.74
CA LEU A 8 2.94 15.80 7.42
C LEU A 8 3.31 14.38 6.99
N ILE A 9 4.56 13.95 7.22
CA ILE A 9 5.00 12.57 6.93
C ILE A 9 4.20 11.57 7.77
N LEU A 10 4.06 11.78 9.07
CA LEU A 10 3.31 10.87 9.94
C LEU A 10 1.83 10.84 9.58
N ALA A 11 1.22 11.99 9.25
CA ALA A 11 -0.15 12.06 8.78
C ALA A 11 -0.33 11.34 7.43
N GLY A 12 0.59 11.53 6.48
CA GLY A 12 0.59 10.83 5.20
C GLY A 12 0.78 9.32 5.34
N LEU A 13 1.68 8.88 6.21
CA LEU A 13 1.89 7.46 6.54
C LEU A 13 0.64 6.86 7.20
N ALA A 14 0.00 7.57 8.13
CA ALA A 14 -1.25 7.13 8.75
C ALA A 14 -2.38 7.04 7.72
N ALA A 15 -2.54 8.05 6.87
CA ALA A 15 -3.54 8.04 5.80
C ALA A 15 -3.30 6.88 4.81
N TYR A 16 -2.04 6.64 4.42
CA TYR A 16 -1.68 5.53 3.54
C TYR A 16 -1.88 4.16 4.21
N ALA A 17 -1.52 4.02 5.49
CA ALA A 17 -1.71 2.78 6.24
C ALA A 17 -3.20 2.44 6.43
N VAL A 18 -4.08 3.44 6.55
CA VAL A 18 -5.53 3.24 6.67
C VAL A 18 -6.17 3.04 5.30
N LEU A 19 -6.03 4.00 4.38
CA LEU A 19 -6.72 4.00 3.10
C LEU A 19 -6.08 3.05 2.10
N GLY A 20 -4.75 3.15 1.94
CA GLY A 20 -3.97 2.19 1.16
C GLY A 20 -3.97 0.80 1.77
N GLY A 21 -3.92 0.68 3.11
CA GLY A 21 -4.04 -0.61 3.80
C GLY A 21 -5.36 -1.31 3.53
N ALA A 22 -6.49 -0.59 3.47
CA ALA A 22 -7.77 -1.17 3.09
C ALA A 22 -7.74 -1.78 1.68
N ASP A 23 -7.10 -1.08 0.73
CA ASP A 23 -6.92 -1.54 -0.65
C ASP A 23 -5.97 -2.76 -0.74
N PHE A 24 -4.84 -2.74 -0.03
CA PHE A 24 -3.96 -3.91 0.04
C PHE A 24 -4.64 -5.12 0.68
N GLY A 25 -5.33 -4.93 1.80
CA GLY A 25 -6.04 -6.03 2.47
C GLY A 25 -7.19 -6.60 1.66
N ALA A 26 -7.83 -5.78 0.82
CA ALA A 26 -8.85 -6.22 -0.11
C ALA A 26 -8.33 -7.30 -1.07
N GLY A 27 -7.19 -7.05 -1.73
CA GLY A 27 -6.57 -8.03 -2.62
C GLY A 27 -6.10 -9.31 -1.90
N LEU A 28 -5.76 -9.23 -0.61
CA LEU A 28 -5.51 -10.42 0.21
C LEU A 28 -6.79 -11.26 0.43
N TRP A 29 -7.93 -10.61 0.68
CA TRP A 29 -9.21 -11.31 0.84
C TRP A 29 -9.72 -11.90 -0.47
N GLU A 30 -9.40 -11.32 -1.63
CA GLU A 30 -9.66 -11.94 -2.93
C GLU A 30 -8.90 -13.27 -3.08
N LEU A 31 -7.64 -13.35 -2.64
CA LEU A 31 -6.88 -14.61 -2.65
C LEU A 31 -7.49 -15.68 -1.76
N ALA A 32 -7.97 -15.27 -0.58
CA ALA A 32 -8.57 -16.16 0.40
C ALA A 32 -9.96 -16.66 -0.05
N ALA A 33 -10.56 -16.04 -1.07
CA ALA A 33 -11.87 -16.37 -1.62
C ALA A 33 -11.83 -17.55 -2.61
N ARG A 34 -11.20 -18.67 -2.20
CA ARG A 34 -11.18 -19.93 -2.96
C ARG A 34 -12.37 -20.80 -2.56
N GLY A 35 -13.37 -20.93 -3.43
CA GLY A 35 -14.54 -21.80 -3.21
C GLY A 35 -15.88 -21.17 -3.60
N PRO A 36 -17.00 -21.82 -3.23
CA PRO A 36 -18.36 -21.29 -3.42
C PRO A 36 -18.52 -19.91 -2.76
N GLY A 37 -19.07 -18.93 -3.48
CA GLY A 37 -19.18 -17.53 -3.04
C GLY A 37 -17.89 -16.70 -3.18
N GLY A 38 -16.82 -17.28 -3.74
CA GLY A 38 -15.57 -16.56 -3.97
C GLY A 38 -15.67 -15.48 -5.06
N ALA A 39 -16.55 -15.69 -6.04
CA ALA A 39 -16.83 -14.70 -7.09
C ALA A 39 -17.44 -13.42 -6.50
N ASP A 40 -18.44 -13.56 -5.63
CA ASP A 40 -19.11 -12.42 -4.98
C ASP A 40 -18.14 -11.60 -4.12
N VAL A 41 -17.22 -12.28 -3.42
CA VAL A 41 -16.16 -11.61 -2.65
C VAL A 41 -15.23 -10.82 -3.57
N ARG A 42 -14.81 -11.40 -4.70
CA ARG A 42 -13.92 -10.71 -5.66
C ARG A 42 -14.62 -9.51 -6.29
N GLU A 43 -15.85 -9.68 -6.74
CA GLU A 43 -16.64 -8.61 -7.36
C GLU A 43 -16.91 -7.46 -6.38
N HIS A 44 -17.36 -7.78 -5.16
CA HIS A 44 -17.59 -6.78 -4.12
C HIS A 44 -16.32 -6.01 -3.79
N THR A 45 -15.19 -6.72 -3.66
CA THR A 45 -13.90 -6.11 -3.33
C THR A 45 -13.42 -5.19 -4.45
N HIS A 46 -13.53 -5.63 -5.71
CA HIS A 46 -13.15 -4.84 -6.87
C HIS A 46 -13.98 -3.56 -6.97
N ARG A 47 -15.32 -3.65 -6.92
CA ARG A 47 -16.20 -2.48 -6.99
C ARG A 47 -15.98 -1.49 -5.84
N ALA A 48 -15.77 -2.00 -4.63
CA ALA A 48 -15.56 -1.17 -3.46
C ALA A 48 -14.23 -0.41 -3.49
N MET A 49 -13.16 -1.02 -4.05
CA MET A 49 -11.79 -0.49 -3.98
C MET A 49 -11.33 0.25 -5.24
N ALA A 50 -11.86 -0.07 -6.42
CA ALA A 50 -11.38 0.48 -7.69
C ALA A 50 -11.29 2.02 -7.72
N PRO A 51 -12.30 2.80 -7.27
CA PRO A 51 -12.21 4.27 -7.29
C PRO A 51 -11.18 4.85 -6.30
N VAL A 52 -10.83 4.06 -5.27
CA VAL A 52 -10.05 4.53 -4.13
C VAL A 52 -8.56 4.21 -4.29
N TRP A 53 -8.23 3.19 -5.09
CA TRP A 53 -6.86 2.75 -5.36
C TRP A 53 -5.97 3.89 -5.87
N GLU A 54 -6.43 4.63 -6.89
CA GLU A 54 -5.67 5.74 -7.49
C GLU A 54 -5.41 6.85 -6.46
N ALA A 55 -6.44 7.18 -5.66
CA ALA A 55 -6.36 8.21 -4.64
C ALA A 55 -5.37 7.88 -3.51
N ASN A 56 -5.17 6.59 -3.20
CA ASN A 56 -4.33 6.17 -2.08
C ASN A 56 -2.84 6.49 -2.29
N HIS A 57 -2.34 6.40 -3.53
CA HIS A 57 -0.92 6.56 -3.82
C HIS A 57 -0.41 7.98 -3.60
N VAL A 58 -1.32 8.98 -3.63
CA VAL A 58 -1.00 10.38 -3.34
C VAL A 58 -0.36 10.54 -1.96
N TRP A 59 -0.81 9.78 -0.96
CA TRP A 59 -0.26 9.83 0.39
C TRP A 59 1.18 9.32 0.47
N LEU A 60 1.48 8.22 -0.23
CA LEU A 60 2.84 7.68 -0.28
C LEU A 60 3.78 8.64 -1.01
N VAL A 61 3.35 9.20 -2.15
CA VAL A 61 4.12 10.19 -2.90
C VAL A 61 4.36 11.45 -2.05
N LEU A 62 3.35 11.93 -1.32
CA LEU A 62 3.49 13.04 -0.38
C LEU A 62 4.58 12.75 0.66
N VAL A 63 4.55 11.58 1.30
CA VAL A 63 5.57 11.17 2.28
C VAL A 63 6.98 11.19 1.67
N LEU A 64 7.15 10.62 0.49
CA LEU A 64 8.45 10.56 -0.18
C LEU A 64 8.96 11.94 -0.58
N VAL A 65 8.11 12.77 -1.18
CA VAL A 65 8.48 14.12 -1.62
C VAL A 65 8.79 15.04 -0.43
N VAL A 66 7.99 14.96 0.65
CA VAL A 66 8.25 15.72 1.87
C VAL A 66 9.54 15.25 2.52
N CYS A 67 9.76 13.94 2.64
CA CYS A 67 10.99 13.40 3.22
C CYS A 67 12.22 13.84 2.41
N TRP A 68 12.16 13.74 1.08
CA TRP A 68 13.23 14.17 0.19
C TRP A 68 13.53 15.67 0.26
N THR A 69 12.48 16.50 0.29
CA THR A 69 12.61 17.96 0.27
C THR A 69 13.01 18.52 1.63
N ALA A 70 12.40 18.00 2.71
CA ALA A 70 12.60 18.50 4.07
C ALA A 70 13.82 17.88 4.76
N TYR A 71 14.14 16.61 4.46
CA TYR A 71 15.20 15.85 5.14
C TYR A 71 16.09 15.11 4.14
N PRO A 72 16.77 15.81 3.22
CA PRO A 72 17.48 15.19 2.10
C PRO A 72 18.54 14.17 2.54
N THR A 73 19.27 14.45 3.62
CA THR A 73 20.29 13.54 4.18
C THR A 73 19.66 12.24 4.70
N ALA A 74 18.52 12.34 5.40
CA ALA A 74 17.80 11.17 5.89
C ALA A 74 17.20 10.38 4.73
N PHE A 75 16.57 11.06 3.77
CA PHE A 75 16.00 10.43 2.58
C PHE A 75 17.05 9.66 1.78
N ALA A 76 18.22 10.24 1.53
CA ALA A 76 19.28 9.59 0.77
C ALA A 76 19.84 8.35 1.50
N SER A 77 19.98 8.44 2.83
CA SER A 77 20.42 7.30 3.67
C SER A 77 19.40 6.15 3.66
N ILE A 78 18.10 6.48 3.80
CA ILE A 78 16.99 5.53 3.76
C ILE A 78 16.88 4.89 2.39
N ALA A 79 16.80 5.69 1.33
CA ALA A 79 16.59 5.20 -0.03
C ALA A 79 17.75 4.32 -0.50
N SER A 80 19.00 4.69 -0.20
CA SER A 80 20.16 3.89 -0.59
C SER A 80 20.27 2.59 0.23
N THR A 81 20.07 2.63 1.55
CA THR A 81 20.13 1.44 2.41
C THR A 81 18.97 0.48 2.16
N LEU A 82 17.76 1.00 1.94
CA LEU A 82 16.53 0.22 1.80
C LEU A 82 16.11 0.07 0.34
N THR A 83 17.08 0.11 -0.59
CA THR A 83 16.82 0.00 -2.04
C THR A 83 15.98 -1.25 -2.37
N ILE A 84 16.32 -2.40 -1.77
CA ILE A 84 15.65 -3.68 -2.05
C ILE A 84 14.18 -3.69 -1.62
N PRO A 85 13.83 -3.44 -0.34
CA PRO A 85 12.43 -3.45 0.07
C PRO A 85 11.62 -2.32 -0.59
N LEU A 86 12.20 -1.15 -0.84
CA LEU A 86 11.52 -0.09 -1.58
C LEU A 86 11.25 -0.49 -3.04
N PHE A 87 12.18 -1.21 -3.68
CA PHE A 87 11.97 -1.77 -5.02
C PHE A 87 10.88 -2.86 -5.02
N ILE A 88 10.87 -3.76 -4.03
CA ILE A 88 9.78 -4.74 -3.85
C ILE A 88 8.43 -4.01 -3.77
N ALA A 89 8.35 -2.96 -2.96
CA ALA A 89 7.12 -2.18 -2.78
C ALA A 89 6.70 -1.48 -4.08
N GLY A 90 7.62 -0.79 -4.75
CA GLY A 90 7.34 -0.11 -6.02
C GLY A 90 6.91 -1.08 -7.11
N PHE A 91 7.59 -2.22 -7.23
CA PHE A 91 7.21 -3.26 -8.19
C PHE A 91 5.86 -3.88 -7.87
N GLY A 92 5.55 -4.12 -6.59
CA GLY A 92 4.23 -4.59 -6.16
C GLY A 92 3.11 -3.59 -6.51
N ILE A 93 3.35 -2.29 -6.34
CA ILE A 93 2.41 -1.23 -6.77
C ILE A 93 2.15 -1.30 -8.28
N ILE A 94 3.20 -1.44 -9.09
CA ILE A 94 3.08 -1.57 -10.55
C ILE A 94 2.24 -2.79 -10.91
N LEU A 95 2.55 -3.96 -10.33
CA LEU A 95 1.80 -5.19 -10.58
C LEU A 95 0.32 -5.07 -10.21
N ARG A 96 -0.02 -4.36 -9.14
CA ARG A 96 -1.42 -4.08 -8.79
C ARG A 96 -2.10 -3.21 -9.85
N GLY A 97 -1.48 -2.09 -10.22
CA GLY A 97 -2.04 -1.18 -11.23
C GLY A 97 -2.29 -1.89 -12.55
N THR A 98 -1.33 -2.71 -13.00
CA THR A 98 -1.48 -3.56 -14.18
C THR A 98 -2.61 -4.57 -14.01
N SER A 99 -2.77 -5.17 -12.83
CA SER A 99 -3.84 -6.14 -12.58
C SER A 99 -5.23 -5.51 -12.65
N TYR A 100 -5.40 -4.30 -12.11
CA TYR A 100 -6.66 -3.56 -12.21
C TYR A 100 -6.97 -3.17 -13.68
N ALA A 101 -5.99 -2.64 -14.40
CA ALA A 101 -6.15 -2.22 -15.79
C ALA A 101 -6.41 -3.40 -16.76
N LEU A 102 -5.81 -4.56 -16.51
CA LEU A 102 -6.05 -5.75 -17.34
C LEU A 102 -7.41 -6.40 -17.05
N ARG A 103 -7.92 -6.29 -15.82
CA ARG A 103 -9.20 -6.90 -15.45
C ARG A 103 -10.40 -6.22 -16.10
N SER A 104 -10.30 -4.94 -16.43
CA SER A 104 -11.33 -4.26 -17.23
C SER A 104 -11.38 -4.75 -18.68
N GLY A 105 -10.33 -5.39 -19.20
CA GLY A 105 -10.24 -5.83 -20.60
C GLY A 105 -10.92 -7.16 -20.95
N ARG A 106 -11.91 -7.64 -20.17
CA ARG A 106 -12.56 -8.97 -20.33
C ARG A 106 -11.55 -10.15 -20.41
N PRO A 107 -10.77 -10.43 -19.36
CA PRO A 107 -9.82 -11.54 -19.36
C PRO A 107 -10.51 -12.91 -19.48
N THR A 108 -9.83 -13.88 -20.08
CA THR A 108 -10.23 -15.29 -20.03
C THR A 108 -10.12 -15.86 -18.61
N ASP A 109 -10.80 -16.97 -18.29
CA ASP A 109 -10.77 -17.59 -16.96
C ASP A 109 -9.34 -17.87 -16.44
N ARG A 110 -8.43 -18.26 -17.35
CA ARG A 110 -7.02 -18.51 -17.00
C ARG A 110 -6.28 -17.23 -16.66
N GLU A 111 -6.53 -16.16 -17.41
CA GLU A 111 -5.94 -14.84 -17.18
C GLU A 111 -6.49 -14.24 -15.89
N GLU A 112 -7.79 -14.36 -15.61
CA GLU A 112 -8.37 -13.89 -14.36
C GLU A 112 -7.74 -14.59 -13.15
N GLY A 113 -7.47 -15.90 -13.26
CA GLY A 113 -6.75 -16.67 -12.25
C GLY A 113 -5.32 -16.15 -12.02
N ALA A 114 -4.57 -15.88 -13.10
CA ALA A 114 -3.21 -15.35 -13.02
C ALA A 114 -3.19 -13.92 -12.42
N LEU A 115 -4.07 -13.05 -12.89
CA LEU A 115 -4.24 -11.69 -12.37
C LEU A 115 -4.60 -11.68 -10.90
N SER A 116 -5.49 -12.59 -10.46
CA SER A 116 -5.85 -12.73 -9.05
C SER A 116 -4.64 -13.11 -8.18
N VAL A 117 -3.76 -13.99 -8.67
CA VAL A 117 -2.52 -14.37 -7.96
C VAL A 117 -1.53 -13.20 -7.90
N VAL A 118 -1.34 -12.47 -9.01
CA VAL A 118 -0.45 -11.31 -9.07
C VAL A 118 -0.95 -10.19 -8.13
N LEU A 119 -2.25 -9.90 -8.17
CA LEU A 119 -2.89 -8.94 -7.28
C LEU A 119 -2.70 -9.34 -5.82
N ALA A 120 -2.87 -10.61 -5.49
CA ALA A 120 -2.71 -11.09 -4.13
C ALA A 120 -1.27 -11.05 -3.62
N LEU A 121 -0.30 -11.49 -4.43
CA LEU A 121 1.11 -11.47 -4.02
C LEU A 121 1.60 -10.04 -3.82
N SER A 122 1.25 -9.13 -4.74
CA SER A 122 1.56 -7.71 -4.60
C SER A 122 0.85 -7.07 -3.40
N SER A 123 -0.35 -7.53 -3.05
CA SER A 123 -1.10 -7.13 -1.84
C SER A 123 -0.42 -7.48 -0.52
N ILE A 124 0.45 -8.50 -0.52
CA ILE A 124 1.20 -8.92 0.67
C ILE A 124 2.59 -8.28 0.64
N LEU A 125 3.29 -8.40 -0.48
CA LEU A 125 4.68 -7.98 -0.61
C LEU A 125 4.84 -6.46 -0.40
N THR A 126 3.93 -5.66 -0.94
CA THR A 126 4.01 -4.19 -0.86
C THR A 126 3.92 -3.68 0.58
N PRO A 127 2.82 -3.93 1.34
CA PRO A 127 2.74 -3.48 2.73
C PRO A 127 3.79 -4.14 3.61
N PHE A 128 4.18 -5.39 3.35
CA PHE A 128 5.27 -6.04 4.08
C PHE A 128 6.60 -5.29 3.90
N ALA A 129 6.98 -4.99 2.65
CA ALA A 129 8.25 -4.34 2.37
C ALA A 129 8.28 -2.89 2.88
N LEU A 130 7.17 -2.15 2.78
CA LEU A 130 7.05 -0.81 3.36
C LEU A 130 7.10 -0.86 4.89
N GLY A 131 6.39 -1.79 5.53
CA GLY A 131 6.43 -1.98 6.98
C GLY A 131 7.82 -2.41 7.48
N ALA A 132 8.48 -3.33 6.77
CA ALA A 132 9.84 -3.75 7.08
C ALA A 132 10.86 -2.62 6.94
N SER A 133 10.64 -1.73 5.97
CA SER A 133 11.43 -0.50 5.79
C SER A 133 11.26 0.46 6.97
N VAL A 134 10.01 0.67 7.42
CA VAL A 134 9.74 1.44 8.63
C VAL A 134 10.41 0.81 9.85
N GLY A 135 10.34 -0.52 9.99
CA GLY A 135 11.01 -1.22 11.09
C GLY A 135 12.53 -1.18 11.04
N ALA A 136 13.12 -1.06 9.85
CA ALA A 136 14.57 -0.89 9.69
C ALA A 136 15.02 0.48 10.20
N VAL A 137 14.25 1.52 9.87
CA VAL A 137 14.44 2.87 10.41
C VAL A 137 14.23 2.86 11.93
N ALA A 138 13.11 2.30 12.39
CA ALA A 138 12.72 2.28 13.80
C ALA A 138 13.71 1.53 14.70
N SER A 139 14.38 0.51 14.17
CA SER A 139 15.40 -0.26 14.89
C SER A 139 16.83 0.28 14.72
N GLY A 140 17.00 1.43 14.05
CA GLY A 140 18.31 2.07 13.91
C GLY A 140 19.26 1.35 12.96
N ARG A 141 18.74 0.59 11.98
CA ARG A 141 19.54 -0.17 11.01
C ARG A 141 19.85 0.59 9.72
N VAL A 142 19.40 1.83 9.63
CA VAL A 142 19.71 2.74 8.53
C VAL A 142 20.76 3.74 9.02
N PRO A 143 22.06 3.50 8.77
CA PRO A 143 23.10 4.45 9.14
C PRO A 143 23.03 5.70 8.25
N VAL A 144 23.54 6.81 8.77
CA VAL A 144 23.63 8.07 8.04
C VAL A 144 24.70 7.97 6.96
N GLY A 145 24.35 8.35 5.74
CA GLY A 145 25.23 8.35 4.57
C GLY A 145 24.73 7.44 3.45
N ASN A 146 25.18 7.73 2.23
CA ASN A 146 24.79 6.95 1.05
C ASN A 146 25.42 5.56 1.09
N ALA A 147 24.58 4.54 0.94
CA ALA A 147 24.97 3.12 0.95
C ALA A 147 25.76 2.71 2.20
N GLY A 148 25.45 3.33 3.36
CA GLY A 148 26.11 3.01 4.63
C GLY A 148 25.66 1.68 5.24
N GLY A 149 24.45 1.22 4.91
CA GLY A 149 23.89 -0.04 5.41
C GLY A 149 23.83 -1.15 4.36
N ASP A 150 23.65 -2.39 4.80
CA ASP A 150 23.55 -3.55 3.91
C ASP A 150 22.11 -3.69 3.36
N PRO A 151 21.91 -3.79 2.03
CA PRO A 151 20.58 -3.81 1.42
C PRO A 151 19.65 -4.96 1.82
N TRP A 152 20.18 -6.02 2.44
CA TRP A 152 19.41 -7.22 2.82
C TRP A 152 19.14 -7.29 4.32
N SER A 153 20.21 -7.30 5.12
CA SER A 153 20.12 -7.45 6.57
C SER A 153 19.47 -6.25 7.27
N SER A 154 19.51 -5.05 6.65
CA SER A 154 18.91 -3.85 7.24
C SER A 154 17.39 -3.98 7.45
N TRP A 155 16.69 -4.78 6.65
CA TRP A 155 15.23 -4.96 6.74
C TRP A 155 14.77 -6.40 7.03
N LEU A 156 15.70 -7.36 7.14
CA LEU A 156 15.42 -8.77 7.47
C LEU A 156 15.73 -9.13 8.94
N ASN A 157 15.54 -8.17 9.84
CA ASN A 157 15.75 -8.33 11.28
C ASN A 157 14.41 -8.55 12.02
N PRO A 158 14.43 -9.04 13.27
CA PRO A 158 13.20 -9.32 14.02
C PRO A 158 12.22 -8.15 14.09
N THR A 159 12.69 -6.92 14.33
CA THR A 159 11.83 -5.73 14.40
C THR A 159 11.20 -5.40 13.05
N SER A 160 11.96 -5.42 11.96
CA SER A 160 11.46 -5.19 10.60
C SER A 160 10.46 -6.26 10.17
N LEU A 161 10.74 -7.54 10.46
CA LEU A 161 9.82 -8.63 10.15
C LEU A 161 8.51 -8.47 10.93
N LEU A 162 8.59 -8.13 12.22
CA LEU A 162 7.42 -7.84 13.05
C LEU A 162 6.57 -6.71 12.46
N ILE A 163 7.18 -5.55 12.14
CA ILE A 163 6.46 -4.38 11.64
C ILE A 163 5.92 -4.62 10.22
N GLY A 164 6.67 -5.32 9.36
CA GLY A 164 6.20 -5.77 8.06
C GLY A 164 4.98 -6.69 8.17
N THR A 165 5.01 -7.70 9.05
CA THR A 165 3.87 -8.57 9.32
C THR A 165 2.69 -7.79 9.89
N LEU A 166 2.93 -6.89 10.84
CA LEU A 166 1.90 -6.02 11.41
C LEU A 166 1.22 -5.18 10.32
N ALA A 167 1.98 -4.65 9.35
CA ALA A 167 1.43 -3.88 8.24
C ALA A 167 0.49 -4.73 7.36
N VAL A 168 0.88 -5.96 7.01
CA VAL A 168 0.04 -6.89 6.22
C VAL A 168 -1.24 -7.26 6.96
N VAL A 169 -1.14 -7.63 8.24
CA VAL A 169 -2.30 -8.05 9.04
C VAL A 169 -3.22 -6.85 9.33
N SER A 170 -2.65 -5.66 9.55
CA SER A 170 -3.43 -4.43 9.71
C SER A 170 -4.17 -4.04 8.43
N ALA A 171 -3.52 -4.19 7.27
CA ALA A 171 -4.17 -4.01 5.97
C ALA A 171 -5.38 -4.95 5.81
N ALA A 172 -5.18 -6.25 6.08
CA ALA A 172 -6.26 -7.25 6.08
C ALA A 172 -7.42 -6.87 7.01
N TYR A 173 -7.09 -6.39 8.21
CA TYR A 173 -8.05 -5.95 9.21
C TYR A 173 -8.88 -4.76 8.77
N VAL A 174 -8.25 -3.66 8.33
CA VAL A 174 -8.98 -2.47 7.88
C VAL A 174 -9.84 -2.79 6.66
N ALA A 175 -9.30 -3.56 5.71
CA ALA A 175 -10.04 -4.00 4.53
C ALA A 175 -11.32 -4.74 4.94
N ALA A 176 -11.23 -5.66 5.89
CA ALA A 176 -12.40 -6.41 6.34
C ALA A 176 -13.44 -5.52 7.04
N VAL A 177 -13.01 -4.54 7.86
CA VAL A 177 -13.92 -3.56 8.49
C VAL A 177 -14.60 -2.70 7.43
N TYR A 178 -13.85 -2.24 6.42
CA TYR A 178 -14.39 -1.43 5.35
C TYR A 178 -15.38 -2.24 4.49
N LEU A 179 -14.98 -3.41 3.99
CA LEU A 179 -15.80 -4.27 3.14
C LEU A 179 -17.06 -4.77 3.85
N ALA A 180 -17.01 -5.05 5.17
CA ALA A 180 -18.20 -5.39 5.95
C ALA A 180 -19.22 -4.24 6.00
N GLY A 181 -18.73 -3.00 6.23
CA GLY A 181 -19.59 -1.82 6.21
C GLY A 181 -20.19 -1.55 4.84
N ASP A 182 -19.41 -1.79 3.79
CA ASP A 182 -19.88 -1.58 2.42
C ASP A 182 -20.93 -2.62 2.01
N ALA A 183 -20.67 -3.90 2.30
CA ALA A 183 -21.63 -4.98 2.08
C ALA A 183 -22.94 -4.75 2.87
N LYS A 184 -22.86 -4.24 4.11
CA LYS A 184 -24.06 -3.91 4.88
C LYS A 184 -24.88 -2.77 4.26
N ARG A 185 -24.23 -1.76 3.66
CA ARG A 185 -24.92 -0.68 2.95
C ARG A 185 -25.55 -1.16 1.64
N GLY A 186 -24.89 -2.06 0.93
CA GLY A 186 -25.42 -2.69 -0.27
C GLY A 186 -26.45 -3.79 0.00
N GLU A 187 -26.91 -3.97 1.25
CA GLU A 187 -27.87 -5.00 1.68
C GLU A 187 -27.40 -6.46 1.43
N LEU A 188 -26.09 -6.66 1.25
CA LEU A 188 -25.45 -7.96 1.02
C LEU A 188 -25.17 -8.68 2.36
N SER A 189 -26.23 -9.15 3.01
CA SER A 189 -26.18 -9.67 4.40
C SER A 189 -25.17 -10.82 4.61
N GLU A 190 -25.08 -11.75 3.66
CA GLU A 190 -24.13 -12.88 3.75
C GLU A 190 -22.67 -12.42 3.66
N LEU A 191 -22.36 -11.52 2.72
CA LEU A 191 -21.03 -10.94 2.56
C LEU A 191 -20.65 -10.08 3.77
N ALA A 192 -21.60 -9.30 4.30
CA ALA A 192 -21.39 -8.50 5.51
C ALA A 192 -21.03 -9.38 6.71
N GLY A 193 -21.71 -10.52 6.89
CA GLY A 193 -21.40 -11.52 7.92
C GLY A 193 -20.01 -12.15 7.73
N SER A 194 -19.66 -12.49 6.50
CA SER A 194 -18.35 -13.06 6.15
C SER A 194 -17.20 -12.10 6.46
N PHE A 195 -17.30 -10.84 6.00
CA PHE A 195 -16.29 -9.82 6.27
C PHE A 195 -16.25 -9.38 7.74
N ARG A 196 -17.38 -9.40 8.46
CA ARG A 196 -17.41 -9.20 9.91
C ARG A 196 -16.55 -10.26 10.63
N LYS A 197 -16.69 -11.53 10.28
CA LYS A 197 -15.85 -12.60 10.86
C LYS A 197 -14.37 -12.39 10.54
N ARG A 198 -14.06 -12.05 9.28
CA ARG A 198 -12.68 -11.72 8.85
C ARG A 198 -12.10 -10.55 9.63
N ALA A 199 -12.88 -9.49 9.87
CA ALA A 199 -12.47 -8.32 10.64
C ALA A 199 -12.20 -8.66 12.11
N LEU A 200 -13.03 -9.49 12.74
CA LEU A 200 -12.82 -9.92 14.13
C LEU A 200 -11.55 -10.79 14.26
N VAL A 201 -11.35 -11.75 13.35
CA VAL A 201 -10.17 -12.65 13.38
C VAL A 201 -8.88 -11.88 13.10
N SER A 202 -8.85 -11.09 12.03
CA SER A 202 -7.67 -10.28 11.68
C SER A 202 -7.39 -9.21 12.74
N GLY A 203 -8.40 -8.55 13.30
CA GLY A 203 -8.22 -7.58 14.37
C GLY A 203 -7.74 -8.20 15.69
N ALA A 204 -8.18 -9.42 16.02
CA ALA A 204 -7.61 -10.17 17.14
C ALA A 204 -6.14 -10.53 16.89
N LEU A 205 -5.76 -10.85 15.65
CA LEU A 205 -4.37 -11.11 15.27
C LEU A 205 -3.50 -9.83 15.34
N VAL A 206 -4.01 -8.68 14.87
CA VAL A 206 -3.36 -7.37 15.07
C VAL A 206 -3.13 -7.12 16.57
N GLY A 207 -4.16 -7.33 17.39
CA GLY A 207 -4.07 -7.17 18.84
C GLY A 207 -3.02 -8.11 19.47
N ALA A 208 -2.98 -9.37 19.05
CA ALA A 208 -1.99 -10.33 19.52
C ALA A 208 -0.56 -9.90 19.14
N ILE A 209 -0.33 -9.47 17.90
CA ILE A 209 0.98 -8.95 17.45
C ILE A 209 1.34 -7.66 18.20
N ALA A 210 0.39 -6.78 18.45
CA ALA A 210 0.63 -5.53 19.18
C ALA A 210 0.98 -5.79 20.67
N VAL A 211 0.42 -6.83 21.28
CA VAL A 211 0.72 -7.22 22.67
C VAL A 211 2.06 -7.96 22.77
N THR A 212 2.39 -8.83 21.81
CA THR A 212 3.65 -9.60 21.84
C THR A 212 4.83 -8.83 21.23
N GLY A 213 4.57 -7.89 20.33
CA GLY A 213 5.56 -7.07 19.63
C GLY A 213 6.57 -6.37 20.54
N PRO A 214 6.16 -5.76 21.67
CA PRO A 214 7.07 -5.18 22.64
C PRO A 214 8.15 -6.14 23.16
N LEU A 215 7.90 -7.46 23.21
CA LEU A 215 8.93 -8.45 23.60
C LEU A 215 10.05 -8.53 22.57
N VAL A 216 9.71 -8.47 21.28
CA VAL A 216 10.68 -8.43 20.17
C VAL A 216 11.45 -7.12 20.22
N LEU A 217 10.75 -5.99 20.41
CA LEU A 217 11.39 -4.67 20.51
C LEU A 217 12.35 -4.59 21.70
N HIS A 218 11.99 -5.19 22.83
CA HIS A 218 12.85 -5.22 24.01
C HIS A 218 14.20 -5.92 23.76
N GLN A 219 14.20 -6.96 22.92
CA GLN A 219 15.39 -7.75 22.59
C GLN A 219 16.20 -7.14 21.43
N ASP A 220 15.52 -6.58 20.43
CA ASP A 220 16.12 -6.21 19.14
C ASP A 220 16.25 -4.69 18.92
N ALA A 221 15.40 -3.88 19.55
CA ALA A 221 15.32 -2.43 19.35
C ALA A 221 15.02 -1.70 20.67
N ARG A 222 15.92 -1.85 21.65
CA ARG A 222 15.71 -1.36 23.02
C ARG A 222 15.36 0.13 23.12
N PRO A 223 16.01 1.06 22.39
CA PRO A 223 15.64 2.48 22.42
C PRO A 223 14.18 2.73 22.01
N LEU A 224 13.70 2.02 20.97
CA LEU A 224 12.32 2.12 20.52
C LEU A 224 11.34 1.55 21.56
N PHE A 225 11.70 0.43 22.19
CA PHE A 225 10.90 -0.14 23.28
C PHE A 225 10.76 0.84 24.46
N ASP A 226 11.84 1.47 24.88
CA ASP A 226 11.83 2.41 26.01
C ASP A 226 11.00 3.67 25.66
N GLY A 227 11.09 4.17 24.43
CA GLY A 227 10.27 5.28 23.92
C GLY A 227 8.78 4.96 23.80
N LEU A 228 8.42 3.73 23.42
CA LEU A 228 7.03 3.27 23.37
C LEU A 228 6.47 2.90 24.75
N SER A 229 7.33 2.53 25.69
CA SER A 229 6.94 2.13 27.06
C SER A 229 6.84 3.32 28.02
N SER A 230 7.21 4.52 27.58
CA SER A 230 7.21 5.72 28.40
C SER A 230 6.63 6.93 27.67
N GLY A 231 6.28 7.97 28.44
CA GLY A 231 5.90 9.28 27.89
C GLY A 231 4.77 9.25 26.85
N PRO A 232 4.87 10.07 25.78
CA PRO A 232 3.85 10.15 24.73
C PRO A 232 3.68 8.86 23.90
N GLY A 233 4.73 8.03 23.76
CA GLY A 233 4.66 6.76 23.04
C GLY A 233 3.72 5.77 23.73
N LEU A 234 3.76 5.70 25.06
CA LEU A 234 2.84 4.87 25.86
C LEU A 234 1.38 5.33 25.68
N VAL A 235 1.14 6.65 25.70
CA VAL A 235 -0.20 7.21 25.51
C VAL A 235 -0.74 6.83 24.13
N ALA A 236 0.07 6.95 23.08
CA ALA A 236 -0.30 6.54 21.73
C ALA A 236 -0.59 5.03 21.64
N GLY A 237 0.21 4.19 22.30
CA GLY A 237 -0.02 2.75 22.42
C GLY A 237 -1.34 2.42 23.12
N LEU A 238 -1.67 3.11 24.22
CA LEU A 238 -2.94 2.94 24.94
C LEU A 238 -4.14 3.40 24.10
N VAL A 239 -4.03 4.54 23.42
CA VAL A 239 -5.07 5.03 22.49
C VAL A 239 -5.29 4.02 21.38
N SER A 240 -4.22 3.43 20.83
CA SER A 240 -4.32 2.37 19.83
C SER A 240 -5.03 1.13 20.38
N GLY A 241 -4.62 0.63 21.54
CA GLY A 241 -5.22 -0.54 22.18
C GLY A 241 -6.71 -0.36 22.49
N VAL A 242 -7.09 0.78 23.10
CA VAL A 242 -8.49 1.10 23.40
C VAL A 242 -9.31 1.24 22.12
N SER A 243 -8.78 1.92 21.10
CA SER A 243 -9.47 2.10 19.81
C SER A 243 -9.62 0.78 19.05
N GLY A 244 -8.64 -0.12 19.13
CA GLY A 244 -8.70 -1.46 18.55
C GLY A 244 -9.79 -2.32 19.21
N VAL A 245 -9.83 -2.34 20.56
CA VAL A 245 -10.89 -3.04 21.31
C VAL A 245 -12.27 -2.46 21.02
N LEU A 246 -12.39 -1.13 21.00
CA LEU A 246 -13.62 -0.45 20.62
C LEU A 246 -14.07 -0.85 19.22
N THR A 247 -13.14 -0.91 18.25
CA THR A 247 -13.46 -1.33 16.90
C THR A 247 -14.00 -2.76 16.86
N LEU A 248 -13.34 -3.70 17.55
CA LEU A 248 -13.82 -5.08 17.61
C LEU A 248 -15.22 -5.17 18.23
N ALA A 249 -15.50 -4.41 19.29
CA ALA A 249 -16.82 -4.33 19.89
C ALA A 249 -17.87 -3.74 18.92
N LEU A 250 -17.52 -2.69 18.17
CA LEU A 250 -18.41 -2.07 17.18
C LEU A 250 -18.69 -2.99 15.99
N VAL A 251 -17.66 -3.69 15.48
CA VAL A 251 -17.79 -4.73 14.44
C VAL A 251 -18.67 -5.87 14.94
N TYR A 252 -18.50 -6.31 16.19
CA TYR A 252 -19.33 -7.33 16.79
C TYR A 252 -20.80 -6.88 16.89
N ARG A 253 -21.06 -5.61 17.18
CA ARG A 253 -22.41 -5.01 17.19
C ARG A 253 -22.90 -4.54 15.81
N GLU A 254 -22.16 -4.85 14.74
CA GLU A 254 -22.47 -4.47 13.36
C GLU A 254 -22.64 -2.96 13.13
N ARG A 255 -21.91 -2.14 13.88
CA ARG A 255 -21.86 -0.68 13.76
C ARG A 255 -20.59 -0.30 12.98
N PHE A 256 -20.60 -0.50 11.68
CA PHE A 256 -19.38 -0.43 10.86
C PHE A 256 -18.85 0.99 10.61
N GLU A 257 -19.70 2.02 10.51
CA GLU A 257 -19.22 3.40 10.31
C GLU A 257 -18.35 3.91 11.48
N PRO A 258 -18.80 3.85 12.75
CA PRO A 258 -17.94 4.21 13.86
C PRO A 258 -16.75 3.25 14.01
N ALA A 259 -16.89 1.98 13.59
CA ALA A 259 -15.79 1.02 13.60
C ALA A 259 -14.65 1.42 12.63
N ARG A 260 -14.98 1.99 11.46
CA ARG A 260 -13.97 2.50 10.52
C ARG A 260 -13.17 3.66 11.12
N LEU A 261 -13.84 4.58 11.81
CA LEU A 261 -13.19 5.69 12.49
C LEU A 261 -12.27 5.19 13.61
N SER A 262 -12.76 4.28 14.47
CA SER A 262 -11.93 3.73 15.55
C SER A 262 -10.76 2.89 15.03
N ALA A 263 -10.91 2.17 13.92
CA ALA A 263 -9.80 1.49 13.24
C ALA A 263 -8.74 2.47 12.74
N ALA A 264 -9.19 3.57 12.11
CA ALA A 264 -8.30 4.61 11.61
C ALA A 264 -7.52 5.29 12.75
N ILE A 265 -8.19 5.58 13.88
CA ILE A 265 -7.56 6.10 15.08
C ILE A 265 -6.54 5.10 15.64
N ALA A 266 -6.87 3.80 15.67
CA ALA A 266 -5.96 2.78 16.19
C ALA A 266 -4.65 2.71 15.39
N ILE A 267 -4.73 2.71 14.06
CA ILE A 267 -3.57 2.66 13.17
C ILE A 267 -2.81 3.99 13.17
N GLY A 268 -3.52 5.12 13.12
CA GLY A 268 -2.92 6.44 13.22
C GLY A 268 -2.15 6.62 14.53
N ALA A 269 -2.66 6.10 15.63
CA ALA A 269 -1.98 6.11 16.92
C ALA A 269 -0.73 5.21 16.95
N ILE A 270 -0.70 4.08 16.22
CA ILE A 270 0.53 3.27 16.07
C ILE A 270 1.60 4.07 15.33
N VAL A 271 1.24 4.70 14.21
CA VAL A 271 2.17 5.52 13.41
C VAL A 271 2.66 6.73 14.20
N ALA A 272 1.75 7.43 14.89
CA ALA A 272 2.11 8.57 15.74
C ALA A 272 2.98 8.14 16.93
N GLY A 273 2.67 7.01 17.57
CA GLY A 273 3.45 6.45 18.67
C GLY A 273 4.88 6.14 18.25
N TRP A 274 5.09 5.61 17.05
CA TRP A 274 6.43 5.42 16.47
C TRP A 274 7.18 6.76 16.28
N GLY A 275 6.52 7.77 15.70
CA GLY A 275 7.12 9.10 15.54
C GLY A 275 7.54 9.72 16.88
N LEU A 276 6.66 9.63 17.89
CA LEU A 276 6.91 10.15 19.24
C LEU A 276 7.98 9.36 20.00
N ALA A 277 8.11 8.05 19.75
CA ALA A 277 9.09 7.20 20.43
C ALA A 277 10.52 7.37 19.90
N GLN A 278 10.70 7.91 18.68
CA GLN A 278 12.01 8.15 18.09
C GLN A 278 12.60 9.52 18.45
N GLU A 279 11.77 10.49 18.84
CA GLU A 279 12.20 11.84 19.25
C GLU A 279 13.33 11.78 20.29
N PRO A 280 14.45 12.52 20.09
CA PRO A 280 14.73 13.52 19.06
C PRO A 280 15.48 12.97 17.80
N SER A 281 15.77 11.68 17.75
CA SER A 281 16.60 11.06 16.70
C SER A 281 15.75 10.71 15.47
N PHE A 282 16.21 11.09 14.28
CA PHE A 282 15.61 10.62 13.03
C PHE A 282 16.26 9.31 12.59
N LEU A 283 17.59 9.32 12.48
CA LEU A 283 18.45 8.17 12.21
C LEU A 283 19.51 8.08 13.31
N PRO A 284 20.23 6.96 13.47
CA PRO A 284 21.31 6.85 14.44
C PRO A 284 22.35 7.96 14.26
N GLY A 285 22.46 8.85 15.25
CA GLY A 285 23.41 9.97 15.22
C GLY A 285 22.98 11.17 14.37
N LEU A 286 21.72 11.22 13.90
CA LEU A 286 21.16 12.36 13.16
C LEU A 286 19.82 12.76 13.76
N THR A 287 19.79 13.95 14.37
CA THR A 287 18.55 14.51 14.93
C THR A 287 17.64 15.08 13.84
N LEU A 288 16.36 15.24 14.16
CA LEU A 288 15.38 15.86 13.26
C LEU A 288 15.82 17.27 12.79
N LYS A 289 16.42 18.05 13.70
CA LYS A 289 16.87 19.43 13.41
C LYS A 289 18.10 19.46 12.52
N GLU A 290 19.03 18.53 12.70
CA GLU A 290 20.23 18.41 11.85
C GLU A 290 19.89 17.86 10.46
N ALA A 291 18.88 16.99 10.36
CA ALA A 291 18.42 16.46 9.09
C ALA A 291 17.69 17.51 8.22
N ALA A 292 17.14 18.55 8.85
CA ALA A 292 16.25 19.50 8.21
C ALA A 292 16.98 20.38 7.16
N ALA A 293 16.32 20.59 6.02
CA ALA A 293 16.72 21.56 5.02
C ALA A 293 16.62 23.01 5.54
N GLY A 294 17.21 23.95 4.80
CA GLY A 294 17.14 25.37 5.14
C GLY A 294 15.71 25.91 5.23
N ASP A 295 15.49 26.90 6.09
CA ASP A 295 14.16 27.44 6.39
C ASP A 295 13.40 27.92 5.14
N SER A 296 14.10 28.49 4.14
CA SER A 296 13.49 28.91 2.87
C SER A 296 12.85 27.74 2.12
N THR A 297 13.52 26.59 2.07
CA THR A 297 13.01 25.36 1.46
C THR A 297 11.81 24.84 2.25
N LEU A 298 11.87 24.83 3.58
CA LEU A 298 10.78 24.36 4.43
C LEU A 298 9.52 25.22 4.30
N VAL A 299 9.68 26.55 4.25
CA VAL A 299 8.56 27.49 4.03
C VAL A 299 7.96 27.31 2.64
N ALA A 300 8.79 27.25 1.59
CA ALA A 300 8.31 27.05 0.23
C ALA A 300 7.54 25.73 0.08
N MET A 301 8.07 24.64 0.65
CA MET A 301 7.40 23.35 0.67
C MET A 301 6.07 23.40 1.45
N ALA A 302 6.04 24.06 2.61
CA ALA A 302 4.81 24.20 3.39
C ALA A 302 3.71 24.96 2.63
N ILE A 303 4.08 26.04 1.93
CA ILE A 303 3.16 26.81 1.07
C ILE A 303 2.67 25.92 -0.09
N SER A 304 3.58 25.26 -0.81
CA SER A 304 3.23 24.39 -1.94
C SER A 304 2.28 23.26 -1.54
N ILE A 305 2.52 22.61 -0.40
CA ILE A 305 1.64 21.57 0.13
C ILE A 305 0.30 22.17 0.56
N GLY A 306 0.30 23.34 1.21
CA GLY A 306 -0.91 24.05 1.59
C GLY A 306 -1.81 24.31 0.37
N VAL A 307 -1.23 24.84 -0.71
CA VAL A 307 -1.94 25.07 -1.99
C VAL A 307 -2.41 23.75 -2.61
N GLY A 308 -1.58 22.72 -2.63
CA GLY A 308 -1.96 21.40 -3.13
C GLY A 308 -3.13 20.77 -2.35
N MET A 309 -3.13 20.91 -1.02
CA MET A 309 -4.19 20.41 -0.14
C MET A 309 -5.53 21.12 -0.37
N LEU A 310 -5.53 22.40 -0.77
CA LEU A 310 -6.75 23.13 -1.16
C LEU A 310 -7.42 22.53 -2.40
N ILE A 311 -6.68 21.81 -3.24
CA ILE A 311 -7.21 21.11 -4.41
C ILE A 311 -7.53 19.65 -4.06
N LEU A 312 -6.61 18.97 -3.38
CA LEU A 312 -6.70 17.55 -3.06
C LEU A 312 -7.85 17.22 -2.09
N VAL A 313 -8.02 17.99 -1.02
CA VAL A 313 -9.04 17.66 0.00
C VAL A 313 -10.46 17.78 -0.58
N PRO A 314 -10.83 18.86 -1.31
CA PRO A 314 -12.14 18.94 -1.94
C PRO A 314 -12.38 17.85 -2.99
N SER A 315 -11.37 17.48 -3.79
CA SER A 315 -11.52 16.44 -4.81
C SER A 315 -11.76 15.06 -4.19
N LEU A 316 -11.00 14.70 -3.14
CA LEU A 316 -11.22 13.46 -2.39
C LEU A 316 -12.57 13.46 -1.66
N ALA A 317 -12.94 14.58 -1.03
CA ALA A 317 -14.24 14.70 -0.37
C ALA A 317 -15.40 14.51 -1.35
N LEU A 318 -15.29 15.08 -2.56
CA LEU A 318 -16.25 14.88 -3.63
C LEU A 318 -16.30 13.42 -4.08
N LEU A 319 -15.14 12.80 -4.33
CA LEU A 319 -15.02 11.39 -4.72
C LEU A 319 -15.70 10.47 -3.69
N PHE A 320 -15.31 10.57 -2.42
CA PHE A 320 -15.88 9.75 -1.35
C PHE A 320 -17.37 10.01 -1.17
N ARG A 321 -17.83 11.26 -1.30
CA ARG A 321 -19.27 11.58 -1.21
C ARG A 321 -20.05 10.94 -2.35
N LEU A 322 -19.56 11.02 -3.59
CA LEU A 322 -20.21 10.42 -4.75
C LEU A 322 -20.28 8.90 -4.60
N GLN A 323 -19.17 8.26 -4.20
CA GLN A 323 -19.10 6.82 -3.95
C GLN A 323 -20.04 6.38 -2.83
N LEU A 324 -20.02 7.06 -1.68
CA LEU A 324 -20.90 6.73 -0.54
C LEU A 324 -22.38 6.99 -0.82
N SER A 325 -22.70 7.93 -1.73
CA SER A 325 -24.08 8.22 -2.12
C SER A 325 -24.68 7.25 -3.15
N GLY A 326 -23.88 6.28 -3.64
CA GLY A 326 -24.31 5.34 -4.69
C GLY A 326 -24.55 6.00 -6.05
N ARG A 327 -24.10 7.25 -6.24
CA ARG A 327 -24.24 8.01 -7.49
C ARG A 327 -23.04 7.85 -8.41
N PHE A 328 -22.08 7.01 -8.04
CA PHE A 328 -20.92 6.66 -8.84
C PHE A 328 -21.05 5.19 -9.22
N ASP A 329 -21.51 4.92 -10.45
CA ASP A 329 -21.39 3.59 -11.05
C ASP A 329 -20.21 3.62 -12.04
N PRO A 330 -19.04 3.04 -11.68
CA PRO A 330 -17.91 2.94 -12.61
C PRO A 330 -18.29 2.16 -13.88
N GLY A 331 -19.31 1.29 -13.79
CA GLY A 331 -19.80 0.49 -14.91
C GLY A 331 -20.31 1.33 -16.06
N ASP A 332 -20.92 2.49 -15.81
CA ASP A 332 -21.48 3.34 -16.87
C ASP A 332 -20.41 4.12 -17.63
N VAL A 333 -19.32 4.51 -16.95
CA VAL A 333 -18.20 5.24 -17.57
C VAL A 333 -17.33 4.28 -18.37
N VAL A 334 -17.03 3.10 -17.81
CA VAL A 334 -16.28 2.05 -18.52
C VAL A 334 -17.10 1.48 -19.69
N ALA A 335 -18.40 1.23 -19.52
CA ALA A 335 -19.27 0.79 -20.63
C ALA A 335 -19.52 1.88 -21.70
N ALA A 336 -19.31 3.16 -21.37
CA ALA A 336 -19.34 4.25 -22.35
C ALA A 336 -18.04 4.33 -23.17
N VAL A 337 -16.89 4.00 -22.57
CA VAL A 337 -15.59 3.90 -23.25
C VAL A 337 -15.48 2.59 -24.05
N GLU A 338 -15.88 1.46 -23.47
CA GLU A 338 -15.86 0.14 -24.14
C GLU A 338 -16.83 0.04 -25.32
N ARG A 339 -17.95 0.78 -25.31
CA ARG A 339 -18.83 0.87 -26.49
C ARG A 339 -18.14 1.51 -27.70
N SER A 340 -16.98 2.13 -27.52
CA SER A 340 -16.16 2.68 -28.60
C SER A 340 -15.03 1.75 -29.05
N GLU A 341 -14.77 0.62 -28.39
CA GLU A 341 -13.69 -0.30 -28.74
C GLU A 341 -14.16 -1.77 -28.68
N SER A 342 -14.37 -2.39 -29.84
CA SER A 342 -14.66 -3.82 -29.95
C SER A 342 -13.39 -4.66 -29.67
N PRO A 343 -13.41 -5.69 -28.81
CA PRO A 343 -12.20 -6.46 -28.51
C PRO A 343 -11.85 -7.46 -29.63
N GLY A 344 -10.68 -7.27 -30.26
CA GLY A 344 -10.02 -8.30 -31.08
C GLY A 344 -9.24 -9.32 -30.25
N GLU A 345 -9.08 -10.54 -30.76
CA GLU A 345 -8.38 -11.66 -30.11
C GLU A 345 -6.89 -11.35 -29.91
N ARG A 346 -6.53 -10.83 -28.74
CA ARG A 346 -5.12 -10.53 -28.39
C ARG A 346 -4.30 -11.81 -28.24
N SER A 347 -3.09 -11.83 -28.81
CA SER A 347 -2.19 -12.99 -28.79
C SER A 347 -1.67 -13.31 -27.38
N ALA A 348 -2.35 -14.23 -26.68
CA ALA A 348 -1.97 -14.75 -25.35
C ALA A 348 -0.48 -15.16 -25.23
N THR A 349 0.14 -15.54 -26.35
CA THR A 349 1.57 -15.86 -26.47
C THR A 349 2.49 -14.68 -26.15
N GLN A 350 2.14 -13.46 -26.55
CA GLN A 350 2.96 -12.26 -26.33
C GLN A 350 2.87 -11.78 -24.86
N LEU A 351 1.68 -11.91 -24.25
CA LEU A 351 1.46 -11.63 -22.83
C LEU A 351 2.18 -12.64 -21.93
N ALA A 352 2.15 -13.94 -22.28
CA ALA A 352 2.91 -14.97 -21.58
C ALA A 352 4.43 -14.73 -21.68
N ALA A 353 4.92 -14.35 -22.87
CA ALA A 353 6.32 -13.99 -23.06
C ALA A 353 6.72 -12.79 -22.19
N ALA A 354 5.91 -11.72 -22.18
CA ALA A 354 6.16 -10.55 -21.36
C ALA A 354 6.19 -10.88 -19.85
N ALA A 355 5.25 -11.70 -19.37
CA ALA A 355 5.21 -12.15 -17.97
C ALA A 355 6.45 -12.97 -17.59
N VAL A 356 6.92 -13.87 -18.46
CA VAL A 356 8.15 -14.64 -18.26
C VAL A 356 9.38 -13.74 -18.26
N THR A 357 9.46 -12.74 -19.15
CA THR A 357 10.56 -11.77 -19.18
C THR A 357 10.59 -10.92 -17.91
N VAL A 358 9.43 -10.50 -17.40
CA VAL A 358 9.32 -9.80 -16.11
C VAL A 358 9.77 -10.69 -14.95
N ALA A 359 9.37 -11.97 -14.92
CA ALA A 359 9.77 -12.90 -13.88
C ALA A 359 11.29 -13.18 -13.89
N ILE A 360 11.88 -13.41 -15.07
CA ILE A 360 13.33 -13.60 -15.23
C ILE A 360 14.10 -12.32 -14.87
N GLY A 361 13.60 -11.15 -15.31
CA GLY A 361 14.17 -9.86 -14.96
C GLY A 361 14.14 -9.61 -13.45
N THR A 362 13.04 -9.99 -12.79
CA THR A 362 12.91 -9.92 -11.33
C THR A 362 13.95 -10.83 -10.66
N VAL A 363 14.07 -12.09 -11.06
CA VAL A 363 15.08 -13.00 -10.49
C VAL A 363 16.51 -12.49 -10.72
N GLY A 364 16.80 -11.97 -11.92
CA GLY A 364 18.10 -11.39 -12.26
C GLY A 364 18.43 -10.10 -11.50
N ALA A 365 17.43 -9.25 -11.25
CA ALA A 365 17.60 -8.02 -10.48
C ALA A 365 17.80 -8.32 -8.97
N PHE A 366 17.19 -9.40 -8.45
CA PHE A 366 17.32 -9.77 -7.04
C PHE A 366 18.56 -10.61 -6.73
N LEU A 367 18.96 -11.52 -7.63
CA LEU A 367 20.09 -12.43 -7.38
C LEU A 367 21.40 -11.98 -8.06
N GLY A 368 21.32 -11.08 -9.03
CA GLY A 368 22.47 -10.60 -9.80
C GLY A 368 23.34 -9.59 -9.06
N LYS A 369 24.66 -9.67 -9.26
CA LYS A 369 25.63 -8.64 -8.84
C LYS A 369 26.30 -8.03 -10.08
N GLY A 370 26.62 -6.74 -10.01
CA GLY A 370 27.29 -6.03 -11.11
C GLY A 370 26.42 -5.91 -12.36
N TRP A 371 26.92 -6.32 -13.52
CA TRP A 371 26.19 -6.20 -14.80
C TRP A 371 24.91 -7.05 -14.84
N LEU A 372 24.82 -8.12 -14.05
CA LEU A 372 23.64 -8.98 -13.95
C LEU A 372 22.44 -8.26 -13.31
N LEU A 373 22.69 -7.35 -12.35
CA LEU A 373 21.65 -6.49 -11.78
C LEU A 373 21.07 -5.57 -12.86
N GLY A 374 21.95 -4.92 -13.63
CA GLY A 374 21.55 -4.04 -14.73
C GLY A 374 20.78 -4.78 -15.83
N ALA A 375 21.22 -5.99 -16.19
CA ALA A 375 20.52 -6.84 -17.15
C ALA A 375 19.16 -7.31 -16.62
N GLY A 376 19.05 -7.62 -15.33
CA GLY A 376 17.79 -7.99 -14.68
C GLY A 376 16.77 -6.85 -14.68
N VAL A 377 17.20 -5.64 -14.29
CA VAL A 377 16.34 -4.44 -14.32
C VAL A 377 15.93 -4.10 -15.75
N ALA A 378 16.85 -4.15 -16.71
CA ALA A 378 16.55 -3.90 -18.12
C ALA A 378 15.55 -4.92 -18.69
N ALA A 379 15.69 -6.20 -18.37
CA ALA A 379 14.75 -7.24 -18.77
C ALA A 379 13.37 -7.04 -18.13
N MET A 380 13.32 -6.63 -16.86
CA MET A 380 12.07 -6.33 -16.16
C MET A 380 11.33 -5.15 -16.82
N LEU A 381 12.04 -4.07 -17.14
CA LEU A 381 11.49 -2.90 -17.84
C LEU A 381 11.07 -3.25 -19.27
N ALA A 382 11.85 -4.05 -19.99
CA ALA A 382 11.52 -4.50 -21.33
C ALA A 382 10.27 -5.40 -21.35
N GLY A 383 10.14 -6.31 -20.38
CA GLY A 383 8.93 -7.14 -20.23
C GLY A 383 7.70 -6.31 -19.88
N ALA A 384 7.82 -5.33 -18.99
CA ALA A 384 6.73 -4.41 -18.66
C ALA A 384 6.33 -3.51 -19.85
N THR A 385 7.32 -3.03 -20.62
CA THR A 385 7.10 -2.23 -21.82
C THR A 385 6.47 -3.06 -22.93
N LEU A 386 6.92 -4.30 -23.14
CA LEU A 386 6.33 -5.21 -24.12
C LEU A 386 4.88 -5.54 -23.76
N ALA A 387 4.60 -5.84 -22.48
CA ALA A 387 3.23 -6.03 -22.02
C ALA A 387 2.39 -4.78 -22.30
N PHE A 388 2.89 -3.59 -21.98
CA PHE A 388 2.20 -2.34 -22.24
C PHE A 388 1.95 -2.09 -23.75
N LEU A 389 2.96 -2.30 -24.59
CA LEU A 389 2.86 -2.11 -26.05
C LEU A 389 1.85 -3.08 -26.68
N VAL A 390 1.88 -4.36 -26.30
CA VAL A 390 0.91 -5.36 -26.75
C VAL A 390 -0.52 -4.99 -26.32
N LEU A 391 -0.67 -4.28 -25.20
CA LEU A 391 -1.97 -3.78 -24.73
C LEU A 391 -2.38 -2.44 -25.36
N ALA A 392 -1.42 -1.67 -25.88
CA ALA A 392 -1.61 -0.29 -26.35
C ALA A 392 -1.59 -0.14 -27.88
N THR A 393 -1.18 -1.15 -28.65
CA THR A 393 -1.24 -1.10 -30.13
C THR A 393 -2.64 -1.47 -30.62
N PRO A 394 -3.38 -0.55 -31.25
CA PRO A 394 -4.58 -0.90 -32.04
C PRO A 394 -4.15 -1.70 -33.29
N GLU A 395 -4.95 -2.66 -33.72
CA GLU A 395 -4.71 -3.36 -34.99
C GLU A 395 -4.95 -2.42 -36.18
N ASP A 396 -4.04 -2.44 -37.16
CA ASP A 396 -4.30 -1.86 -38.48
C ASP A 396 -5.40 -2.70 -39.16
N GLU A 397 -6.60 -2.15 -39.30
CA GLU A 397 -7.73 -2.71 -40.06
C GLU A 397 -7.49 -2.79 -41.58
N SER A 398 -6.24 -2.76 -42.08
CA SER A 398 -5.95 -2.59 -43.51
C SER A 398 -5.74 -3.89 -44.31
N ALA A 399 -6.17 -5.06 -43.83
CA ALA A 399 -5.93 -6.33 -44.54
C ALA A 399 -7.18 -7.18 -44.82
N GLY A 400 -8.40 -6.65 -44.63
CA GLY A 400 -9.64 -7.40 -44.84
C GLY A 400 -10.43 -7.08 -46.12
N ASP A 401 -10.30 -5.87 -46.69
CA ASP A 401 -11.31 -5.35 -47.63
C ASP A 401 -10.83 -5.26 -49.10
N ALA A 402 -9.88 -6.11 -49.51
CA ALA A 402 -9.35 -6.13 -50.88
C ALA A 402 -9.51 -7.49 -51.60
N ALA A 403 -10.55 -8.27 -51.26
CA ALA A 403 -10.84 -9.53 -51.94
C ALA A 403 -12.31 -9.72 -52.39
N GLU A 404 -13.14 -8.67 -52.37
CA GLU A 404 -14.46 -8.66 -53.01
C GLU A 404 -14.69 -7.36 -53.81
N THR A 405 -14.06 -7.25 -54.98
CA THR A 405 -14.61 -6.53 -56.14
C THR A 405 -14.06 -7.10 -57.43
#